data_AF-A0A265Q767-F1
#
_entry.id   AF-A0A265Q767-F1
#
_cell.length_a   1.000
_cell.length_b   1.000
_cell.length_c   1.000
_cell.angle_alpha   90.00
_cell.angle_beta   90.00
_cell.angle_gamma   90.00
#
_symmetry.space_group_name_H-M   'P 1'
#
loop_
_entity.id
_entity.type
_entity.pdbx_description
1 polymer ?
#
loop_
_entity_poly.entity_id
_entity_poly.type
_entity_poly.pdbx_seq_one_letter_code
_entity_poly.pdbx_strand_id
1 'polypeptide(L)'
;MFDKINLKEVFSLPFRIYFSVLVGLGLLLFLPSGIIGKLYLDEFLNKYGIYVGFAFIILFSIVVFSIIGKIFILIKNKYSNYKFNRNKDKVLEGLNPNEKAILYLFYKSETNTLYLPYNDGLVAKLRSFFIITPTTNSIITGNLNNPRFPFMMQPWVHGYIDKNYNEYFKGIDLNEEELYGILQNFSTSELY
;
A
#
# COMPACT_ATOMS: atom_id res chain seq x y z
N MET A 1 28.26 17.62 -37.54
CA MET A 1 26.78 17.47 -37.53
C MET A 1 26.42 17.05 -36.11
N PHE A 2 26.13 18.03 -35.25
CA PHE A 2 25.68 17.72 -33.89
C PHE A 2 24.17 17.54 -33.96
N ASP A 3 23.70 16.30 -33.77
CA ASP A 3 22.27 16.04 -33.63
C ASP A 3 21.71 16.93 -32.52
N LYS A 4 20.54 17.53 -32.80
CA LYS A 4 19.83 18.38 -31.82
C LYS A 4 19.51 17.53 -30.60
N ILE A 5 20.30 17.66 -29.55
CA ILE A 5 20.04 17.00 -28.26
C ILE A 5 18.65 17.42 -27.79
N ASN A 6 17.75 16.46 -27.69
CA ASN A 6 16.41 16.70 -27.19
C ASN A 6 16.44 16.73 -25.66
N LEU A 7 16.20 17.92 -25.08
CA LEU A 7 16.18 18.11 -23.63
C LEU A 7 15.22 17.14 -22.93
N LYS A 8 14.10 16.80 -23.57
CA LYS A 8 13.11 15.86 -23.01
C LYS A 8 13.72 14.47 -22.78
N GLU A 9 14.54 13.99 -23.70
CA GLU A 9 15.20 12.69 -23.59
C GLU A 9 16.20 12.71 -22.43
N VAL A 10 16.97 13.79 -22.31
CA VAL A 10 17.92 13.99 -21.22
C VAL A 10 17.23 14.02 -19.85
N PHE A 11 16.03 14.61 -19.72
CA PHE A 11 15.24 14.64 -18.48
C PHE A 11 14.45 13.36 -18.20
N SER A 12 14.34 12.45 -19.18
CA SER A 12 13.64 11.17 -19.04
C SER A 12 14.54 10.01 -18.60
N LEU A 13 15.83 10.27 -18.34
CA LEU A 13 16.78 9.22 -17.99
C LEU A 13 16.46 8.60 -16.62
N PRO A 14 16.79 7.31 -16.41
CA PRO A 14 16.66 6.69 -15.11
C PRO A 14 17.47 7.41 -14.03
N PHE A 15 16.91 7.49 -12.81
CA PHE A 15 17.55 8.11 -11.64
C PHE A 15 18.99 7.65 -11.39
N ARG A 16 19.28 6.37 -11.69
CA ARG A 16 20.63 5.78 -11.53
C ARG A 16 21.68 6.54 -12.35
N ILE A 17 21.32 6.99 -13.55
CA ILE A 17 22.24 7.70 -14.45
C ILE A 17 22.56 9.08 -13.89
N TYR A 18 21.56 9.87 -13.47
CA TYR A 18 21.81 11.17 -12.84
C TYR A 18 22.68 11.04 -11.60
N PHE A 19 22.43 10.02 -10.77
CA PHE A 19 23.23 9.77 -9.59
C PHE A 19 24.69 9.44 -9.95
N SER A 20 24.93 8.58 -10.93
CA SER A 20 26.29 8.26 -11.39
C SER A 20 27.03 9.49 -11.95
N VAL A 21 26.36 10.31 -12.76
CA VAL A 21 26.95 11.55 -13.30
C VAL A 21 27.23 12.54 -12.18
N LEU A 22 26.30 12.70 -11.24
CA LEU A 22 26.48 13.55 -10.06
C LEU A 22 27.70 13.13 -9.23
N VAL A 23 27.86 11.84 -8.99
CA VAL A 23 29.03 11.30 -8.27
C VAL A 23 30.32 11.58 -9.05
N GLY A 24 30.33 11.36 -10.37
CA GLY A 24 31.49 11.66 -11.19
C GLY A 24 31.90 13.13 -11.15
N LEU A 25 30.93 14.05 -11.30
CA LEU A 25 31.17 15.49 -11.22
C LEU A 25 31.55 15.93 -9.80
N GLY A 26 30.94 15.33 -8.78
CA GLY A 26 31.27 15.58 -7.37
C GLY A 26 32.70 15.16 -7.04
N LEU A 27 33.11 13.97 -7.47
CA LEU A 27 34.50 13.53 -7.36
C LEU A 27 35.43 14.51 -8.07
N LEU A 28 35.10 14.92 -9.29
CA LEU A 28 35.91 15.86 -10.04
C LEU A 28 36.10 17.21 -9.33
N LEU A 29 35.05 17.73 -8.66
CA LEU A 29 35.08 19.04 -7.98
C LEU A 29 35.66 19.00 -6.56
N PHE A 30 35.48 17.89 -5.84
CA PHE A 30 35.81 17.78 -4.41
C PHE A 30 37.04 16.90 -4.13
N LEU A 31 37.67 16.32 -5.16
CA LEU A 31 38.93 15.60 -4.97
C LEU A 31 40.05 16.56 -4.52
N PRO A 32 40.95 16.11 -3.62
CA PRO A 32 42.13 16.88 -3.27
C PRO A 32 43.09 17.00 -4.46
N SER A 33 43.80 18.14 -4.53
CA SER A 33 44.72 18.48 -5.63
C SER A 33 45.77 17.42 -5.93
N GLY A 34 46.29 16.72 -4.90
CA GLY A 34 47.25 15.63 -5.08
C GLY A 34 46.72 14.42 -5.86
N ILE A 35 45.39 14.22 -5.92
CA ILE A 35 44.76 13.16 -6.74
C ILE A 35 44.40 13.71 -8.12
N ILE A 36 43.89 14.95 -8.19
CA ILE A 36 43.57 15.62 -9.47
C ILE A 36 44.80 15.65 -10.38
N GLY A 37 45.97 15.98 -9.85
CA GLY A 37 47.21 16.00 -10.63
C GLY A 37 47.71 14.63 -11.06
N LYS A 38 47.44 13.57 -10.29
CA LYS A 38 47.73 12.19 -10.72
C LYS A 38 46.81 11.72 -11.85
N LEU A 39 45.62 12.31 -11.95
CA LEU A 39 44.64 12.03 -13.01
C LEU A 39 44.82 12.95 -14.22
N TYR A 40 45.78 13.89 -14.18
CA TYR A 40 46.02 14.88 -15.23
C TYR A 40 44.80 15.78 -15.52
N LEU A 41 44.04 16.15 -14.47
CA LEU A 41 42.80 16.92 -14.59
C LEU A 41 42.92 18.40 -14.18
N ASP A 42 44.11 18.86 -13.75
CA ASP A 42 44.31 20.24 -13.25
C ASP A 42 44.00 21.29 -14.33
N GLU A 43 44.54 21.13 -15.53
CA GLU A 43 44.30 22.07 -16.64
C GLU A 43 42.83 22.10 -17.07
N PHE A 44 42.17 20.93 -17.04
CA PHE A 44 40.75 20.81 -17.35
C PHE A 44 39.89 21.58 -16.34
N LEU A 45 40.16 21.40 -15.05
CA LEU A 45 39.42 22.09 -13.99
C LEU A 45 39.68 23.60 -13.98
N ASN A 46 40.92 24.03 -14.27
CA ASN A 46 41.22 25.46 -14.39
C ASN A 46 40.46 26.11 -15.55
N LYS A 47 40.25 25.38 -16.65
CA LYS A 47 39.55 25.89 -17.83
C LYS A 47 38.02 25.76 -17.75
N TYR A 48 37.52 24.66 -17.20
CA TYR A 48 36.10 24.30 -17.25
C TYR A 48 35.42 24.17 -15.89
N GLY A 49 36.13 24.35 -14.77
CA GLY A 49 35.62 24.10 -13.42
C GLY A 49 34.33 24.84 -13.08
N ILE A 50 34.16 26.07 -13.57
CA ILE A 50 32.91 26.84 -13.39
C ILE A 50 31.71 26.13 -14.07
N TYR A 51 31.88 25.64 -15.30
CA TYR A 51 30.82 24.93 -16.03
C TYR A 51 30.48 23.59 -15.37
N VAL A 52 31.51 22.86 -14.91
CA VAL A 52 31.36 21.62 -14.13
C VAL A 52 30.59 21.88 -12.84
N GLY A 53 30.90 22.99 -12.15
CA GLY A 53 30.19 23.43 -10.95
C GLY A 53 28.71 23.69 -11.19
N PHE A 54 28.35 24.45 -12.23
CA PHE A 54 26.94 24.68 -12.59
C PHE A 54 26.21 23.37 -12.93
N ALA A 55 26.81 22.50 -13.73
CA ALA A 55 26.23 21.21 -14.06
C ALA A 55 25.99 20.37 -12.80
N PHE A 56 26.97 20.34 -11.87
CA PHE A 56 26.85 19.65 -10.60
C PHE A 56 25.67 20.16 -9.77
N ILE A 57 25.50 21.48 -9.62
CA ILE A 57 24.41 22.06 -8.82
C ILE A 57 23.02 21.69 -9.39
N ILE A 58 22.86 21.74 -10.71
CA ILE A 58 21.60 21.39 -11.38
C ILE A 58 21.30 19.90 -11.15
N LEU A 59 22.26 19.01 -11.42
CA LEU A 59 22.12 17.57 -11.19
C LEU A 59 21.86 17.24 -9.72
N PHE A 60 22.54 17.92 -8.79
CA PHE A 60 22.38 17.73 -7.35
C PHE A 60 20.94 18.04 -6.93
N SER A 61 20.39 19.14 -7.43
CA SER A 61 19.02 19.56 -7.14
C SER A 61 18.00 18.50 -7.56
N ILE A 62 18.12 17.97 -8.79
CA ILE A 62 17.24 16.90 -9.32
C ILE A 62 17.30 15.64 -8.44
N VAL A 63 18.52 15.25 -8.05
CA VAL A 63 18.75 14.06 -7.22
C VAL A 63 18.15 14.24 -5.82
N VAL A 64 18.36 15.41 -5.19
CA VAL A 64 17.84 15.72 -3.85
C VAL A 64 16.32 15.66 -3.80
N PHE A 65 15.62 16.33 -4.74
CA PHE A 65 14.16 16.28 -4.80
C PHE A 65 13.63 14.85 -4.98
N SER A 66 14.30 14.04 -5.82
CA SER A 66 13.93 12.64 -6.04
C SER A 66 14.10 11.78 -4.78
N ILE A 67 15.15 12.01 -4.00
CA ILE A 67 15.40 11.31 -2.73
C ILE A 67 14.35 11.69 -1.69
N ILE A 68 14.05 12.98 -1.56
CA ILE A 68 13.05 13.50 -0.62
C ILE A 68 11.69 12.84 -0.88
N GLY A 69 11.23 12.80 -2.13
CA GLY A 69 9.96 12.15 -2.48
C GLY A 69 9.89 10.67 -2.07
N LYS A 70 10.98 9.91 -2.28
CA LYS A 70 11.06 8.51 -1.86
C LYS A 70 11.00 8.37 -0.33
N ILE A 71 11.72 9.22 0.39
CA ILE A 71 11.72 9.21 1.86
C ILE A 71 10.31 9.47 2.40
N PHE A 72 9.59 10.45 1.85
CA PHE A 72 8.20 10.72 2.24
C PHE A 72 7.29 9.50 2.05
N ILE A 73 7.42 8.79 0.93
CA ILE A 73 6.64 7.57 0.67
C ILE A 73 6.99 6.47 1.67
N LEU A 74 8.29 6.26 1.95
CA LEU A 74 8.74 5.26 2.93
C LEU A 74 8.21 5.58 4.34
N ILE A 75 8.28 6.84 4.77
CA ILE A 75 7.76 7.28 6.06
C ILE A 75 6.24 7.07 6.12
N LYS A 76 5.50 7.49 5.08
CA LYS A 76 4.04 7.30 5.00
C LYS A 76 3.65 5.82 5.10
N ASN A 77 4.34 4.95 4.36
CA ASN A 77 4.07 3.52 4.37
C ASN A 77 4.41 2.89 5.72
N LYS A 78 5.55 3.26 6.33
CA LYS A 78 5.94 2.76 7.65
C LYS A 78 4.96 3.22 8.74
N TYR A 79 4.52 4.47 8.69
CA TYR A 79 3.54 5.00 9.63
C TYR A 79 2.17 4.33 9.48
N SER A 80 1.71 4.15 8.24
CA SER A 80 0.46 3.43 7.94
C SER A 80 0.50 1.99 8.46
N ASN A 81 1.60 1.26 8.20
CA ASN A 81 1.79 -0.10 8.70
C ASN A 81 1.86 -0.18 10.23
N TYR A 82 2.52 0.78 10.88
CA TYR A 82 2.61 0.84 12.33
C TYR A 82 1.26 1.11 13.00
N LYS A 83 0.50 2.10 12.50
CA LYS A 83 -0.83 2.43 13.02
C LYS A 83 -1.82 1.28 12.81
N PHE A 84 -1.74 0.62 11.65
CA PHE A 84 -2.56 -0.55 11.36
C PHE A 84 -2.21 -1.69 12.33
N ASN A 85 -0.94 -2.06 12.49
CA ASN A 85 -0.53 -3.17 13.36
C ASN A 85 -0.85 -2.96 14.86
N ARG A 86 -0.82 -1.72 15.36
CA ARG A 86 -1.02 -1.46 16.80
C ARG A 86 -2.49 -1.59 17.26
N ASN A 87 -3.44 -1.45 16.35
CA ASN A 87 -4.88 -1.39 16.70
C ASN A 87 -5.71 -2.54 16.13
N LYS A 88 -5.16 -3.40 15.28
CA LYS A 88 -5.89 -4.52 14.65
C LYS A 88 -6.56 -5.44 15.66
N ASP A 89 -5.80 -5.90 16.65
CA ASP A 89 -6.28 -6.87 17.63
C ASP A 89 -7.41 -6.27 18.47
N LYS A 90 -7.24 -5.01 18.92
CA LYS A 90 -8.27 -4.25 19.64
C LYS A 90 -9.56 -4.04 18.83
N VAL A 91 -9.42 -3.85 17.52
CA VAL A 91 -10.59 -3.70 16.63
C VAL A 91 -11.37 -5.01 16.55
N LEU A 92 -10.69 -6.16 16.44
CA LEU A 92 -11.33 -7.48 16.43
C LEU A 92 -11.97 -7.81 17.79
N GLU A 93 -11.28 -7.53 18.88
CA GLU A 93 -11.79 -7.72 20.25
C GLU A 93 -13.05 -6.89 20.51
N GLY A 94 -13.11 -5.68 19.97
CA GLY A 94 -14.23 -4.74 20.11
C GLY A 94 -15.43 -4.97 19.17
N LEU A 95 -15.41 -6.04 18.37
CA LEU A 95 -16.56 -6.38 17.52
C LEU A 95 -17.75 -6.87 18.36
N ASN A 96 -18.95 -6.46 17.98
CA ASN A 96 -20.18 -6.94 18.62
C ASN A 96 -20.51 -8.40 18.20
N PRO A 97 -21.45 -9.08 18.89
CA PRO A 97 -21.78 -10.47 18.58
C PRO A 97 -22.21 -10.70 17.13
N ASN A 98 -22.99 -9.79 16.53
CA ASN A 98 -23.45 -9.91 15.14
C ASN A 98 -22.28 -9.80 14.13
N GLU A 99 -21.33 -8.91 14.37
CA GLU A 99 -20.11 -8.75 13.58
C GLU A 99 -19.23 -9.99 13.67
N LYS A 100 -19.07 -10.55 14.88
CA LYS A 100 -18.32 -11.79 15.08
C LYS A 100 -19.03 -12.99 14.44
N ALA A 101 -20.36 -13.03 14.42
CA ALA A 101 -21.13 -14.06 13.71
C ALA A 101 -20.84 -14.04 12.21
N ILE A 102 -20.75 -12.86 11.58
CA ILE A 102 -20.32 -12.74 10.17
C ILE A 102 -18.93 -13.34 9.96
N LEU A 103 -17.97 -13.04 10.85
CA LEU A 103 -16.62 -13.62 10.75
C LEU A 103 -16.59 -15.13 10.97
N TYR A 104 -17.42 -15.64 11.88
CA TYR A 104 -17.61 -17.06 12.08
C TYR A 104 -18.13 -17.75 10.81
N LEU A 105 -19.11 -17.14 10.14
CA LEU A 105 -19.63 -17.64 8.86
C LEU A 105 -18.57 -17.66 7.76
N PHE A 106 -17.74 -16.61 7.67
CA PHE A 106 -16.60 -16.61 6.74
C PHE A 106 -15.64 -17.76 7.04
N TYR A 107 -15.33 -17.97 8.32
CA TYR A 107 -14.41 -19.02 8.76
C TYR A 107 -14.94 -20.43 8.49
N LYS A 108 -16.26 -20.63 8.54
CA LYS A 108 -16.91 -21.90 8.21
C LYS A 108 -17.14 -22.12 6.72
N SER A 109 -17.16 -21.06 5.92
CA SER A 109 -17.38 -21.17 4.48
C SER A 109 -16.21 -21.86 3.77
N GLU A 110 -16.49 -22.84 2.92
CA GLU A 110 -15.46 -23.59 2.18
C GLU A 110 -14.65 -22.68 1.24
N THR A 111 -15.28 -21.64 0.69
CA THR A 111 -14.69 -20.71 -0.27
C THR A 111 -14.09 -19.46 0.39
N ASN A 112 -14.15 -19.35 1.72
CA ASN A 112 -13.82 -18.13 2.48
C ASN A 112 -14.50 -16.86 1.94
N THR A 113 -15.62 -17.03 1.25
CA THR A 113 -16.33 -15.97 0.52
C THR A 113 -17.81 -15.99 0.89
N LEU A 114 -18.36 -14.82 1.24
CA LEU A 114 -19.78 -14.65 1.53
C LEU A 114 -20.33 -13.50 0.69
N TYR A 115 -21.52 -13.72 0.13
CA TYR A 115 -22.30 -12.64 -0.48
C TYR A 115 -22.99 -11.86 0.62
N LEU A 116 -22.66 -10.56 0.75
CA LEU A 116 -23.21 -9.69 1.79
C LEU A 116 -23.77 -8.40 1.18
N PRO A 117 -24.84 -7.83 1.77
CA PRO A 117 -25.38 -6.54 1.35
C PRO A 117 -24.35 -5.42 1.52
N TYR A 118 -23.98 -4.77 0.41
CA TYR A 118 -22.90 -3.77 0.39
C TYR A 118 -23.21 -2.51 1.20
N ASN A 119 -24.51 -2.18 1.29
CA ASN A 119 -25.03 -0.99 1.97
C ASN A 119 -25.42 -1.25 3.44
N ASP A 120 -25.29 -2.49 3.93
CA ASP A 120 -25.58 -2.82 5.32
C ASP A 120 -24.56 -2.17 6.27
N GLY A 121 -25.03 -1.69 7.43
CA GLY A 121 -24.20 -0.96 8.39
C GLY A 121 -23.10 -1.81 9.02
N LEU A 122 -23.34 -3.10 9.28
CA LEU A 122 -22.33 -4.02 9.82
C LEU A 122 -21.27 -4.31 8.77
N VAL A 123 -21.70 -4.59 7.53
CA VAL A 123 -20.80 -4.83 6.39
C VAL A 123 -19.95 -3.59 6.10
N ALA A 124 -20.55 -2.40 6.08
CA ALA A 124 -19.84 -1.14 5.89
C ALA A 124 -18.78 -0.90 6.97
N LYS A 125 -19.09 -1.23 8.24
CA LYS A 125 -18.13 -1.12 9.35
C LYS A 125 -16.99 -2.13 9.22
N LEU A 126 -17.26 -3.40 8.92
CA LEU A 126 -16.21 -4.42 8.74
C LEU A 126 -15.26 -4.05 7.59
N ARG A 127 -15.79 -3.46 6.51
CA ARG A 127 -15.00 -2.97 5.39
C ARG A 127 -14.14 -1.77 5.74
N SER A 128 -14.68 -0.80 6.49
CA SER A 128 -13.93 0.41 6.86
C SER A 128 -12.72 0.09 7.74
N PHE A 129 -12.81 -1.00 8.52
CA PHE A 129 -11.70 -1.54 9.31
C PHE A 129 -10.78 -2.51 8.56
N PHE A 130 -10.97 -2.70 7.25
CA PHE A 130 -10.21 -3.67 6.42
C PHE A 130 -10.24 -5.10 6.98
N ILE A 131 -11.35 -5.50 7.61
CA ILE A 131 -11.56 -6.86 8.10
C ILE A 131 -12.02 -7.76 6.94
N ILE A 132 -12.93 -7.23 6.11
CA ILE A 132 -13.43 -7.89 4.88
C ILE A 132 -13.19 -7.01 3.65
N THR A 133 -13.09 -7.61 2.47
CA THR A 133 -12.86 -6.88 1.21
C THR A 133 -13.60 -7.56 0.06
N PRO A 134 -14.21 -6.80 -0.86
CA PRO A 134 -14.92 -7.39 -1.97
C PRO A 134 -13.95 -8.11 -2.90
N THR A 135 -14.35 -9.27 -3.44
CA THR A 135 -13.52 -10.04 -4.39
C THR A 135 -13.64 -9.49 -5.82
N THR A 136 -14.61 -8.61 -6.06
CA THR A 136 -14.84 -7.92 -7.33
C THR A 136 -15.13 -6.43 -7.12
N ASN A 137 -14.77 -5.60 -8.10
CA ASN A 137 -15.06 -4.17 -8.08
C ASN A 137 -16.47 -3.84 -8.62
N SER A 138 -17.11 -4.76 -9.32
CA SER A 138 -18.46 -4.59 -9.88
C SER A 138 -19.24 -5.90 -9.85
N ILE A 139 -20.56 -5.77 -9.72
CA ILE A 139 -21.52 -6.87 -9.83
C ILE A 139 -22.65 -6.44 -10.76
N ILE A 140 -23.23 -7.39 -11.48
CA ILE A 140 -24.50 -7.20 -12.17
C ILE A 140 -25.59 -7.63 -11.18
N THR A 141 -26.47 -6.71 -10.79
CA THR A 141 -27.56 -6.97 -9.84
C THR A 141 -28.87 -6.38 -10.33
N GLY A 142 -29.96 -7.13 -10.19
CA GLY A 142 -31.32 -6.65 -10.44
C GLY A 142 -31.87 -5.79 -9.29
N ASN A 143 -31.31 -5.94 -8.08
CA ASN A 143 -31.71 -5.18 -6.90
C ASN A 143 -30.68 -4.07 -6.62
N LEU A 144 -30.99 -2.85 -7.08
CA LEU A 144 -30.17 -1.66 -6.87
C LEU A 144 -30.27 -1.09 -5.46
N ASN A 145 -31.35 -1.40 -4.74
CA ASN A 145 -31.58 -0.89 -3.39
C ASN A 145 -30.72 -1.64 -2.35
N ASN A 146 -30.50 -2.94 -2.58
CA ASN A 146 -29.68 -3.78 -1.71
C ASN A 146 -28.67 -4.65 -2.50
N PRO A 147 -27.66 -4.04 -3.14
CA PRO A 147 -26.69 -4.78 -3.94
C PRO A 147 -25.83 -5.68 -3.05
N ARG A 148 -25.75 -6.98 -3.35
CA ARG A 148 -24.96 -7.95 -2.58
C ARG A 148 -23.66 -8.30 -3.30
N PHE A 149 -22.53 -8.05 -2.66
CA PHE A 149 -21.20 -8.31 -3.24
C PHE A 149 -20.59 -9.56 -2.61
N PRO A 150 -19.79 -10.32 -3.36
CA PRO A 150 -18.93 -11.34 -2.76
C PRO A 150 -17.79 -10.65 -2.01
N PHE A 151 -17.67 -10.95 -0.73
CA PHE A 151 -16.59 -10.49 0.15
C PHE A 151 -15.73 -11.67 0.56
N MET A 152 -14.49 -11.39 0.94
CA MET A 152 -13.60 -12.33 1.62
C MET A 152 -12.99 -11.69 2.86
N MET A 153 -12.59 -12.53 3.81
CA MET A 153 -11.85 -12.09 4.99
C MET A 153 -10.38 -11.81 4.63
N GLN A 154 -9.82 -10.74 5.20
CA GLN A 154 -8.41 -10.38 4.97
C GLN A 154 -7.45 -11.34 5.70
N PRO A 155 -6.25 -11.65 5.16
CA PRO A 155 -5.35 -12.66 5.72
C PRO A 155 -4.93 -12.41 7.18
N TRP A 156 -4.82 -11.14 7.58
CA TRP A 156 -4.46 -10.79 8.95
C TRP A 156 -5.54 -11.14 9.97
N VAL A 157 -6.81 -11.13 9.54
CA VAL A 157 -7.96 -11.51 10.39
C VAL A 157 -7.98 -13.02 10.57
N HIS A 158 -7.77 -13.79 9.50
CA HIS A 158 -7.59 -15.25 9.58
C HIS A 158 -6.48 -15.61 10.56
N GLY A 159 -5.29 -15.01 10.40
CA GLY A 159 -4.17 -15.28 11.30
C GLY A 159 -4.40 -14.88 12.76
N TYR A 160 -5.29 -13.91 13.03
CA TYR A 160 -5.71 -13.59 14.40
C TYR A 160 -6.70 -14.62 14.94
N ILE A 161 -7.72 -14.97 14.16
CA ILE A 161 -8.76 -15.95 14.54
C ILE A 161 -8.13 -17.32 14.77
N ASP A 162 -7.24 -17.79 13.89
CA ASP A 162 -6.57 -19.09 14.04
C ASP A 162 -5.81 -19.20 15.35
N LYS A 163 -5.20 -18.11 15.81
CA LYS A 163 -4.45 -18.07 17.08
C LYS A 163 -5.36 -18.01 18.30
N ASN A 164 -6.56 -17.43 18.18
CA ASN A 164 -7.44 -17.10 19.30
C ASN A 164 -8.80 -17.80 19.20
N TYR A 165 -8.96 -18.82 18.35
CA TYR A 165 -10.25 -19.37 17.92
C TYR A 165 -11.24 -19.61 19.07
N ASN A 166 -10.79 -20.38 20.07
CA ASN A 166 -11.61 -20.79 21.21
C ASN A 166 -12.05 -19.60 22.09
N GLU A 167 -11.21 -18.58 22.22
CA GLU A 167 -11.50 -17.40 23.05
C GLU A 167 -12.32 -16.37 22.27
N TYR A 168 -12.00 -16.19 20.99
CA TYR A 168 -12.58 -15.16 20.14
C TYR A 168 -14.06 -15.42 19.84
N PHE A 169 -14.43 -16.68 19.62
CA PHE A 169 -15.80 -17.12 19.41
C PHE A 169 -16.48 -17.64 20.69
N LYS A 170 -15.84 -17.50 21.86
CA LYS A 170 -16.42 -17.90 23.14
C LYS A 170 -17.70 -17.10 23.42
N GLY A 171 -18.80 -17.81 23.69
CA GLY A 171 -20.11 -17.18 23.92
C GLY A 171 -20.91 -16.88 22.65
N ILE A 172 -20.37 -17.21 21.48
CA ILE A 172 -21.16 -17.39 20.25
C ILE A 172 -21.63 -18.86 20.26
N ASP A 173 -22.46 -19.22 21.24
CA ASP A 173 -23.25 -20.46 21.24
C ASP A 173 -24.49 -20.23 20.37
N LEU A 174 -24.30 -19.72 19.15
CA LEU A 174 -25.39 -19.65 18.19
C LEU A 174 -25.66 -21.08 17.74
N ASN A 175 -26.85 -21.59 18.01
CA ASN A 175 -27.29 -22.84 17.40
C ASN A 175 -27.29 -22.67 15.86
N GLU A 176 -27.18 -23.76 15.11
CA GLU A 176 -27.16 -23.67 13.64
C GLU A 176 -28.35 -22.87 13.11
N GLU A 177 -29.53 -22.95 13.75
CA GLU A 177 -30.73 -22.19 13.40
C GLU A 177 -30.60 -20.67 13.54
N GLU A 178 -29.90 -20.16 14.55
CA GLU A 178 -29.64 -18.72 14.74
C GLU A 178 -28.59 -18.20 13.77
N LEU A 179 -27.57 -19.02 13.48
CA LEU A 179 -26.63 -18.74 12.38
C LEU A 179 -27.36 -18.71 11.04
N TYR A 180 -28.27 -19.65 10.81
CA TYR A 180 -29.15 -19.66 9.64
C TYR A 180 -30.13 -18.50 9.64
N GLY A 181 -30.62 -18.02 10.79
CA GLY A 181 -31.49 -16.85 10.90
C GLY A 181 -30.77 -15.54 10.61
N ILE A 182 -29.52 -15.41 11.06
CA ILE A 182 -28.62 -14.31 10.68
C ILE A 182 -28.30 -14.41 9.18
N LEU A 183 -27.92 -15.60 8.70
CA LEU A 183 -27.70 -15.85 7.28
C LEU A 183 -28.94 -15.58 6.45
N GLN A 184 -30.15 -15.90 6.93
CA GLN A 184 -31.42 -15.63 6.27
C GLN A 184 -31.72 -14.14 6.29
N ASN A 185 -31.54 -13.41 7.39
CA ASN A 185 -31.61 -11.95 7.36
C ASN A 185 -30.62 -11.33 6.36
N PHE A 186 -29.51 -12.02 6.08
CA PHE A 186 -28.62 -11.68 4.97
C PHE A 186 -29.09 -12.25 3.61
N SER A 187 -29.68 -13.44 3.51
CA SER A 187 -29.97 -14.20 2.27
C SER A 187 -31.42 -14.16 1.77
N THR A 188 -32.41 -13.76 2.58
CA THR A 188 -33.85 -13.81 2.24
C THR A 188 -34.35 -12.59 1.47
N SER A 189 -33.46 -11.84 0.81
CA SER A 189 -33.88 -11.00 -0.33
C SER A 189 -33.52 -11.63 -1.68
N GLU A 190 -33.35 -12.95 -1.75
CA GLU A 190 -33.21 -13.70 -3.02
C GLU A 190 -34.55 -14.05 -3.68
N LEU A 191 -35.67 -13.65 -3.10
CA LEU A 191 -36.99 -13.76 -3.72
C LEU A 191 -37.74 -12.43 -3.52
N TYR A 192 -37.53 -11.47 -4.42
CA TYR A 192 -38.49 -10.51 -5.00
C TYR A 192 -37.73 -9.47 -5.83
#